data_AF-A0A9E1SMN7-F1
#
_entry.id   AF-A0A9E1SMN7-F1
#
_cell.length_a   1.000
_cell.length_b   1.000
_cell.length_c   1.000
_cell.angle_alpha   90.00
_cell.angle_beta   90.00
_cell.angle_gamma   90.00
#
_symmetry.space_group_name_H-M   'P 1'
#
loop_
_entity.id
_entity.type
_entity.pdbx_description
1 polymer ?
#
loop_
_entity_poly.entity_id
_entity_poly.type
_entity_poly.pdbx_seq_one_letter_code
_entity_poly.pdbx_strand_id
1 'polypeptide(L)'
;SGIIKRPEVVAKLGEMCTFTGAIRSSFELSLLKASKTAAGNYKPAKAPERRAFTTMVSERFIELVEHIGTSSLIFLPTAKDWDNPEIKDYLDVYMRGKESSPLDRHKLCKFAWDLTGDGFGSRQQMYERLHSGDPNVMVANAWRNTDLSHARELISDFLDLEGDY
;
A
#
# COMPACT_ATOMS: atom_id res chain seq x y z
N SER A 1 21.49 -7.25 -3.92
CA SER A 1 21.54 -8.46 -4.77
C SER A 1 21.28 -8.17 -6.25
N GLY A 2 21.38 -6.93 -6.75
CA GLY A 2 21.05 -6.63 -8.16
C GLY A 2 19.57 -6.88 -8.54
N ILE A 3 18.76 -7.38 -7.61
CA ILE A 3 17.34 -7.72 -7.79
C ILE A 3 16.53 -6.49 -8.20
N ILE A 4 16.93 -5.29 -7.75
CA ILE A 4 16.29 -4.03 -8.14
C ILE A 4 16.35 -3.76 -9.66
N LYS A 5 17.24 -4.40 -10.42
CA LYS A 5 17.29 -4.29 -11.88
C LYS A 5 16.38 -5.28 -12.59
N ARG A 6 15.78 -6.23 -11.87
CA ARG A 6 14.93 -7.24 -12.48
C ARG A 6 13.56 -6.64 -12.82
N PRO A 7 13.03 -6.81 -14.05
CA PRO A 7 11.79 -6.17 -14.48
C PRO A 7 10.61 -6.42 -13.55
N GLU A 8 10.49 -7.63 -13.01
CA GLU A 8 9.38 -8.01 -12.11
C GLU A 8 9.44 -7.33 -10.75
N VAL A 9 10.62 -6.91 -10.29
CA VAL A 9 10.78 -6.16 -9.03
C VAL A 9 10.61 -4.68 -9.28
N VAL A 10 11.17 -4.15 -10.38
CA VAL A 10 10.93 -2.77 -10.80
C VAL A 10 9.44 -2.52 -10.98
N ALA A 11 8.71 -3.44 -11.62
CA ALA A 11 7.27 -3.33 -11.81
C ALA A 11 6.51 -3.23 -10.47
N LYS A 12 6.85 -4.08 -9.50
CA LYS A 12 6.22 -4.07 -8.16
C LYS A 12 6.52 -2.78 -7.39
N LEU A 13 7.77 -2.32 -7.43
CA LEU A 13 8.15 -1.04 -6.83
C LEU A 13 7.43 0.13 -7.52
N GLY A 14 7.33 0.08 -8.85
CA GLY A 14 6.57 1.04 -9.64
C GLY A 14 5.09 1.07 -9.25
N GLU A 15 4.48 -0.10 -9.02
CA GLU A 15 3.11 -0.22 -8.54
C GLU A 15 2.93 0.46 -7.16
N MET A 16 3.83 0.22 -6.21
CA MET A 16 3.83 0.90 -4.90
C MET A 16 3.98 2.43 -5.03
N CYS A 17 4.88 2.89 -5.91
CA CYS A 17 5.06 4.31 -6.19
C CYS A 17 3.80 4.95 -6.79
N THR A 18 3.15 4.27 -7.75
CA THR A 18 1.89 4.74 -8.37
C THR A 18 0.80 4.93 -7.33
N PHE A 19 0.58 3.93 -6.47
CA PHE A 19 -0.42 4.03 -5.40
C PHE A 19 -0.11 5.15 -4.41
N THR A 20 1.15 5.29 -4.01
CA THR A 20 1.58 6.37 -3.11
C THR A 20 1.34 7.75 -3.73
N GLY A 21 1.67 7.91 -5.01
CA GLY A 21 1.41 9.14 -5.77
C GLY A 21 -0.08 9.47 -5.82
N ALA A 22 -0.93 8.51 -6.15
CA ALA A 22 -2.37 8.70 -6.21
C ALA A 22 -2.97 9.13 -4.86
N ILE A 23 -2.56 8.51 -3.74
CA ILE A 23 -3.02 8.89 -2.40
C ILE A 23 -2.57 10.32 -2.05
N ARG A 24 -1.31 10.69 -2.36
CA ARG A 24 -0.78 12.04 -2.11
C ARG A 24 -1.55 13.09 -2.90
N SER A 25 -1.76 12.88 -4.20
CA SER A 25 -2.51 13.80 -5.05
C SER A 25 -3.97 13.96 -4.59
N SER A 26 -4.64 12.86 -4.19
CA SER A 26 -6.00 12.94 -3.61
C SER A 26 -6.02 13.75 -2.31
N PHE A 27 -5.00 13.60 -1.46
CA PHE A 27 -4.90 14.36 -0.23
C PHE A 27 -4.67 15.85 -0.48
N GLU A 28 -3.72 16.21 -1.35
CA GLU A 28 -3.46 17.60 -1.74
C GLU A 28 -4.70 18.29 -2.33
N LEU A 29 -5.43 17.59 -3.22
CA LEU A 29 -6.69 18.09 -3.75
C LEU A 29 -7.73 18.34 -2.65
N SER A 30 -7.78 17.48 -1.64
CA SER A 30 -8.70 17.66 -0.52
C SER A 30 -8.36 18.85 0.36
N LEU A 31 -7.08 19.23 0.45
CA LEU A 31 -6.66 20.44 1.13
C LEU A 31 -6.96 21.69 0.31
N LEU A 32 -6.72 21.65 -1.01
CA LEU A 32 -7.00 22.76 -1.90
C LEU A 32 -8.51 23.09 -1.98
N LYS A 33 -9.36 22.06 -1.89
CA LYS A 33 -10.82 22.20 -1.87
C LYS A 33 -11.41 22.29 -0.45
N ALA A 34 -10.58 22.55 0.56
CA ALA A 34 -11.04 22.66 1.94
C ALA A 34 -12.12 23.75 2.10
N SER A 35 -13.05 23.53 3.03
CA SER A 35 -14.16 24.46 3.29
C SER A 35 -14.29 24.74 4.77
N LYS A 36 -14.89 25.89 5.12
CA LYS A 36 -15.28 26.16 6.51
C LYS A 36 -16.49 25.31 6.90
N THR A 37 -16.53 24.92 8.17
CA THR A 37 -17.69 24.34 8.85
C THR A 37 -18.62 25.46 9.34
N ALA A 38 -19.84 25.12 9.75
CA ALA A 38 -20.77 26.08 10.34
C ALA A 38 -20.21 26.77 11.59
N ALA A 39 -19.35 26.09 12.35
CA ALA A 39 -18.65 26.63 13.51
C ALA A 39 -17.39 27.45 13.18
N GLY A 40 -17.07 27.65 11.89
CA GLY A 40 -15.92 28.44 11.44
C GLY A 40 -14.60 27.68 11.30
N ASN A 41 -14.51 26.41 11.74
CA ASN A 41 -13.31 25.57 11.57
C ASN A 41 -13.11 25.15 10.11
N TYR A 42 -11.87 24.99 9.66
CA TYR A 42 -11.56 24.41 8.34
C TYR A 42 -11.63 22.88 8.37
N LYS A 43 -12.21 22.29 7.31
CA LYS A 43 -12.17 20.85 7.05
C LYS A 43 -11.69 20.59 5.62
N PRO A 44 -10.91 19.52 5.38
CA PRO A 44 -10.61 19.06 4.03
C PRO A 44 -11.89 18.70 3.26
N ALA A 45 -11.83 18.77 1.94
CA ALA A 45 -12.90 18.27 1.09
C ALA A 45 -13.13 16.76 1.31
N LYS A 46 -14.37 16.32 1.08
CA LYS A 46 -14.70 14.91 1.08
C LYS A 46 -13.99 14.22 -0.09
N ALA A 47 -13.52 13.01 0.16
CA ALA A 47 -12.87 12.14 -0.82
C ALA A 47 -13.27 10.68 -0.51
N PRO A 48 -14.53 10.29 -0.76
CA PRO A 48 -15.01 8.93 -0.51
C PRO A 48 -14.21 7.88 -1.29
N GLU A 49 -13.78 8.20 -2.51
CA GLU A 49 -12.94 7.37 -3.35
C GLU A 49 -11.59 7.04 -2.70
N ARG A 50 -11.01 7.98 -1.95
CA ARG A 50 -9.74 7.75 -1.25
C ARG A 50 -9.87 6.68 -0.18
N ARG A 51 -10.99 6.64 0.56
CA ARG A 51 -11.21 5.63 1.60
C ARG A 51 -11.27 4.23 1.00
N ALA A 52 -12.06 4.07 -0.07
CA ALA A 52 -12.11 2.81 -0.82
C ALA A 52 -10.72 2.42 -1.35
N PHE A 53 -10.01 3.38 -1.91
CA PHE A 53 -8.69 3.16 -2.49
C PHE A 53 -7.66 2.71 -1.45
N THR A 54 -7.59 3.36 -0.29
CA THR A 54 -6.68 2.96 0.80
C THR A 54 -6.93 1.51 1.23
N THR A 55 -8.19 1.11 1.40
CA THR A 55 -8.55 -0.26 1.77
C THR A 55 -8.04 -1.26 0.72
N MET A 56 -8.33 -1.04 -0.57
CA MET A 56 -7.88 -1.91 -1.67
C MET A 56 -6.35 -1.98 -1.77
N VAL A 57 -5.67 -0.84 -1.60
CA VAL A 57 -4.22 -0.74 -1.75
C VAL A 57 -3.47 -1.35 -0.57
N SER A 58 -4.02 -1.29 0.65
CA SER A 58 -3.34 -1.78 1.85
C SER A 58 -2.99 -3.27 1.77
N GLU A 59 -3.91 -4.11 1.28
CA GLU A 59 -3.69 -5.54 1.03
C GLU A 59 -2.64 -5.76 -0.05
N ARG A 60 -2.75 -5.00 -1.13
CA ARG A 60 -1.83 -5.11 -2.25
C ARG A 60 -0.39 -4.78 -1.84
N PHE A 61 -0.18 -3.83 -0.94
CA PHE A 61 1.14 -3.52 -0.40
C PHE A 61 1.76 -4.70 0.35
N ILE A 62 0.97 -5.46 1.11
CA ILE A 62 1.44 -6.67 1.79
C ILE A 62 1.94 -7.69 0.76
N GLU A 63 1.11 -8.02 -0.24
CA GLU A 63 1.48 -8.95 -1.31
C GLU A 63 2.75 -8.52 -2.07
N LEU A 64 2.89 -7.21 -2.35
CA LEU A 64 4.04 -6.68 -3.08
C LEU A 64 5.33 -6.84 -2.25
N VAL A 65 5.28 -6.55 -0.95
CA VAL A 65 6.43 -6.72 -0.04
C VAL A 65 6.80 -8.19 0.09
N GLU A 66 5.81 -9.08 0.26
CA GLU A 66 6.03 -10.53 0.33
C GLU A 66 6.67 -11.08 -0.95
N HIS A 67 6.19 -10.66 -2.12
CA HIS A 67 6.77 -11.07 -3.40
C HIS A 67 8.16 -10.50 -3.66
N ILE A 68 8.47 -9.30 -3.18
CA ILE A 68 9.81 -8.72 -3.30
C ILE A 68 10.78 -9.42 -2.32
N GLY A 69 10.34 -9.66 -1.08
CA GLY A 69 11.15 -10.24 -0.02
C GLY A 69 11.35 -11.75 -0.13
N THR A 70 10.38 -12.47 -0.65
CA THR A 70 10.39 -13.94 -0.84
C THR A 70 10.80 -14.67 0.46
N SER A 71 11.60 -15.74 0.36
CA SER A 71 12.08 -16.50 1.51
C SER A 71 12.99 -15.70 2.46
N SER A 72 13.49 -14.52 2.06
CA SER A 72 14.29 -13.69 2.97
C SER A 72 13.47 -13.12 4.13
N LEU A 73 12.14 -13.04 4.00
CA LEU A 73 11.26 -12.59 5.09
C LEU A 73 11.04 -13.64 6.18
N ILE A 74 11.31 -14.91 5.90
CA ILE A 74 11.17 -16.00 6.86
C ILE A 74 12.52 -16.48 7.41
N PHE A 75 13.61 -16.30 6.65
CA PHE A 75 14.95 -16.63 7.10
C PHE A 75 15.53 -15.50 7.99
N LEU A 76 15.06 -15.45 9.23
CA LEU A 76 15.37 -14.40 10.19
C LEU A 76 15.93 -15.00 11.49
N PRO A 77 17.26 -15.08 11.64
CA PRO A 77 17.88 -15.50 12.90
C PRO A 77 17.50 -14.58 14.06
N THR A 78 17.46 -15.14 15.24
CA THR A 78 17.19 -14.41 16.48
C THR A 78 18.43 -13.65 16.95
N ALA A 79 18.27 -12.75 17.93
CA ALA A 79 19.40 -12.05 18.55
C ALA A 79 20.43 -13.04 19.14
N LYS A 80 19.95 -14.13 19.77
CA LYS A 80 20.81 -15.18 20.32
C LYS A 80 21.65 -15.88 19.26
N ASP A 81 21.13 -15.97 18.04
CA ASP A 81 21.86 -16.59 16.94
C ASP A 81 23.04 -15.72 16.49
N TRP A 82 22.85 -14.39 16.50
CA TRP A 82 23.93 -13.43 16.22
C TRP A 82 24.99 -13.38 17.32
N ASP A 83 24.63 -13.72 18.56
CA ASP A 83 25.53 -13.78 19.71
C ASP A 83 26.24 -15.14 19.84
N ASN A 84 25.83 -16.15 19.08
CA ASN A 84 26.39 -17.50 19.17
C ASN A 84 27.68 -17.64 18.31
N PRO A 85 28.86 -17.85 18.93
CA PRO A 85 30.13 -17.94 18.22
C PRO A 85 30.20 -19.09 17.20
N GLU A 86 29.46 -20.18 17.41
CA GLU A 86 29.50 -21.35 16.53
C GLU A 86 28.82 -21.12 15.18
N ILE A 87 27.88 -20.16 15.13
CA ILE A 87 27.09 -19.88 13.91
C ILE A 87 27.33 -18.50 13.31
N LYS A 88 27.90 -17.57 14.09
CA LYS A 88 28.15 -16.20 13.66
C LYS A 88 28.93 -16.10 12.35
N ASP A 89 29.97 -16.92 12.20
CA ASP A 89 30.79 -16.96 10.98
C ASP A 89 29.97 -17.36 9.74
N TYR A 90 29.03 -18.30 9.90
CA TYR A 90 28.11 -18.68 8.82
C TYR A 90 27.12 -17.57 8.51
N LEU A 91 26.57 -16.90 9.53
CA LEU A 91 25.65 -15.77 9.33
C LEU A 91 26.35 -14.64 8.57
N ASP A 92 27.61 -14.33 8.91
CA ASP A 92 28.38 -13.29 8.24
C ASP A 92 28.64 -13.60 6.76
N VAL A 93 28.80 -14.87 6.41
CA VAL A 93 29.04 -15.32 5.03
C VAL A 93 27.73 -15.42 4.24
N TYR A 94 26.70 -16.08 4.78
CA TYR A 94 25.51 -16.46 4.03
C TYR A 94 24.37 -15.43 4.09
N MET A 95 24.36 -14.54 5.09
CA MET A 95 23.36 -13.49 5.16
C MET A 95 23.76 -12.20 4.45
N ARG A 96 24.97 -12.08 3.92
CA ARG A 96 25.44 -10.89 3.19
C ARG A 96 24.52 -10.49 2.03
N GLY A 97 24.35 -9.19 1.84
CA GLY A 97 23.81 -8.65 0.59
C GLY A 97 24.91 -8.45 -0.45
N LYS A 98 24.52 -8.09 -1.67
CA LYS A 98 25.48 -7.69 -2.72
C LYS A 98 26.20 -6.38 -2.35
N GLU A 99 25.49 -5.46 -1.70
CA GLU A 99 25.93 -4.10 -1.37
C GLU A 99 25.54 -3.74 0.08
N SER A 100 25.33 -4.75 0.93
CA SER A 100 24.93 -4.52 2.33
C SER A 100 25.60 -5.55 3.24
N SER A 101 25.84 -5.14 4.48
CA SER A 101 26.30 -6.08 5.50
C SER A 101 25.23 -7.15 5.76
N PRO A 102 25.62 -8.33 6.31
CA PRO A 102 24.69 -9.35 6.76
C PRO A 102 23.63 -8.79 7.73
N LEU A 103 24.07 -7.95 8.66
CA LEU A 103 23.21 -7.36 9.68
C LEU A 103 22.24 -6.34 9.10
N ASP A 104 22.65 -5.50 8.15
CA ASP A 104 21.75 -4.52 7.52
C ASP A 104 20.69 -5.23 6.67
N ARG A 105 21.09 -6.28 5.94
CA ARG A 105 20.12 -7.11 5.22
C ARG A 105 19.12 -7.76 6.18
N HIS A 106 19.60 -8.31 7.30
CA HIS A 106 18.74 -8.90 8.31
C HIS A 106 17.74 -7.88 8.89
N LYS A 107 18.20 -6.68 9.27
CA LYS A 107 17.33 -5.62 9.78
C LYS A 107 16.22 -5.25 8.80
N LEU A 108 16.54 -5.10 7.51
CA LEU A 108 15.55 -4.77 6.48
C LEU A 108 14.54 -5.90 6.27
N CYS A 109 15.00 -7.15 6.20
CA CYS A 109 14.12 -8.31 6.06
C CYS A 109 13.24 -8.51 7.29
N LYS A 110 13.78 -8.31 8.51
CA LYS A 110 13.04 -8.40 9.75
C LYS A 110 11.98 -7.31 9.84
N PHE A 111 12.31 -6.07 9.47
CA PHE A 111 11.35 -4.98 9.41
C PHE A 111 10.21 -5.27 8.42
N ALA A 112 10.53 -5.77 7.23
CA ALA A 112 9.52 -6.17 6.26
C ALA A 112 8.61 -7.29 6.80
N TRP A 113 9.16 -8.27 7.51
CA TRP A 113 8.37 -9.32 8.18
C TRP A 113 7.46 -8.75 9.27
N ASP A 114 7.96 -7.86 10.11
CA ASP A 114 7.16 -7.26 11.19
C ASP A 114 6.03 -6.35 10.65
N LEU A 115 6.17 -5.84 9.43
CA LEU A 115 5.11 -5.10 8.75
C LEU A 115 4.05 -5.98 8.09
N THR A 116 4.39 -7.23 7.75
CA THR A 116 3.57 -8.05 6.83
C THR A 116 3.14 -9.39 7.41
N GLY A 117 4.07 -10.16 7.96
CA GLY A 117 3.86 -11.57 8.31
C GLY A 117 3.74 -11.85 9.81
N ASP A 118 4.19 -10.96 10.67
CA ASP A 118 4.05 -11.15 12.11
C ASP A 118 2.63 -10.81 12.63
N GLY A 119 2.40 -11.02 13.93
CA GLY A 119 1.11 -10.73 14.55
C GLY A 119 0.74 -9.24 14.58
N PHE A 120 1.73 -8.35 14.64
CA PHE A 120 1.51 -6.90 14.62
C PHE A 120 1.12 -6.45 13.20
N GLY A 121 1.89 -6.81 12.18
CA GLY A 121 1.64 -6.50 10.78
C GLY A 121 0.30 -7.06 10.30
N SER A 122 0.01 -8.32 10.61
CA SER A 122 -1.27 -8.96 10.27
C SER A 122 -2.46 -8.23 10.90
N ARG A 123 -2.35 -7.85 12.18
CA ARG A 123 -3.38 -7.06 12.86
C ARG A 123 -3.50 -5.66 12.24
N GLN A 124 -2.39 -5.01 11.87
CA GLN A 124 -2.42 -3.69 11.27
C GLN A 124 -3.08 -3.72 9.89
N GLN A 125 -2.79 -4.72 9.06
CA GLN A 125 -3.50 -4.93 7.79
C GLN A 125 -5.01 -5.07 8.03
N MET A 126 -5.41 -5.87 9.02
CA MET A 126 -6.83 -6.04 9.36
C MET A 126 -7.47 -4.73 9.80
N TYR A 127 -6.73 -3.89 10.51
CA TYR A 127 -7.16 -2.54 10.86
C TYR A 127 -7.36 -1.67 9.61
N GLU A 128 -6.39 -1.61 8.70
CA GLU A 128 -6.53 -0.82 7.46
C GLU A 128 -7.74 -1.26 6.61
N ARG A 129 -8.01 -2.57 6.58
CA ARG A 129 -9.18 -3.15 5.90
C ARG A 129 -10.50 -2.66 6.50
N LEU A 130 -10.61 -2.63 7.83
CA LEU A 130 -11.89 -2.51 8.53
C LEU A 130 -12.11 -1.17 9.22
N HIS A 131 -11.09 -0.30 9.31
CA HIS A 131 -11.16 0.94 10.09
C HIS A 131 -12.26 1.90 9.59
N SER A 132 -12.55 1.89 8.28
CA SER A 132 -13.62 2.73 7.70
C SER A 132 -14.97 2.01 7.59
N GLY A 133 -15.10 0.80 8.14
CA GLY A 133 -16.31 -0.04 8.04
C GLY A 133 -16.12 -1.21 7.05
N ASP A 134 -17.23 -1.78 6.60
CA ASP A 134 -17.20 -2.88 5.63
C ASP A 134 -16.50 -2.45 4.32
N PRO A 135 -15.49 -3.19 3.84
CA PRO A 135 -14.70 -2.81 2.68
C PRO A 135 -15.53 -2.76 1.39
N ASN A 136 -16.51 -3.65 1.23
CA ASN A 136 -17.39 -3.63 0.06
C ASN A 136 -18.30 -2.41 0.09
N VAL A 137 -18.78 -2.02 1.27
CA VAL A 137 -19.54 -0.78 1.43
C VAL A 137 -18.70 0.45 1.11
N MET A 138 -17.42 0.47 1.50
CA MET A 138 -16.53 1.58 1.16
C MET A 138 -16.35 1.73 -0.35
N VAL A 139 -16.12 0.63 -1.06
CA VAL A 139 -16.04 0.62 -2.53
C VAL A 139 -17.37 1.01 -3.17
N ALA A 140 -18.49 0.44 -2.72
CA ALA A 140 -19.82 0.77 -3.23
C ALA A 140 -20.18 2.26 -3.01
N ASN A 141 -19.72 2.86 -1.93
CA ASN A 141 -19.92 4.28 -1.68
C ASN A 141 -19.19 5.17 -2.68
N ALA A 142 -18.07 4.74 -3.27
CA ALA A 142 -17.43 5.50 -4.34
C ALA A 142 -18.38 5.63 -5.55
N TRP A 143 -19.02 4.53 -5.97
CA TRP A 143 -20.03 4.57 -7.03
C TRP A 143 -21.23 5.46 -6.65
N ARG A 144 -21.81 5.26 -5.46
CA ARG A 144 -23.00 6.02 -5.00
C ARG A 144 -22.79 7.53 -4.90
N ASN A 145 -21.54 7.97 -4.70
CA ASN A 145 -21.21 9.40 -4.53
C ASN A 145 -20.57 10.00 -5.79
N THR A 146 -20.37 9.22 -6.85
CA THR A 146 -19.84 9.74 -8.11
C THR A 146 -20.99 10.27 -8.96
N ASP A 147 -20.88 11.51 -9.39
CA ASP A 147 -21.80 12.07 -10.38
C ASP A 147 -21.46 11.52 -11.77
N LEU A 148 -22.39 10.74 -12.33
CA LEU A 148 -22.24 10.11 -13.64
C LEU A 148 -22.96 10.87 -14.76
N SER A 149 -23.67 11.96 -14.44
CA SER A 149 -24.50 12.70 -15.40
C SER A 149 -23.73 13.13 -16.64
N HIS A 150 -22.55 13.73 -16.46
CA HIS A 150 -21.71 14.16 -17.57
C HIS A 150 -21.21 12.99 -18.45
N ALA A 151 -20.80 11.87 -17.82
CA ALA A 151 -20.34 10.71 -18.57
C ALA A 151 -21.48 10.09 -19.40
N ARG A 152 -22.69 10.09 -18.83
CA ARG A 152 -23.91 9.60 -19.49
C ARG A 152 -24.29 10.47 -20.68
N GLU A 153 -24.32 11.78 -20.49
CA GLU A 153 -24.58 12.76 -21.55
C GLU A 153 -23.61 12.58 -22.73
N LEU A 154 -22.30 12.49 -22.46
CA LEU A 154 -21.30 12.28 -23.51
C LEU A 154 -21.54 10.99 -24.32
N ILE A 155 -21.91 9.89 -23.65
CA ILE A 155 -22.18 8.61 -24.32
C ILE A 155 -23.48 8.70 -25.12
N SER A 156 -24.53 9.28 -24.54
CA SER A 156 -25.82 9.48 -25.21
C SER A 156 -25.68 10.32 -26.47
N ASP A 157 -24.94 11.44 -26.39
CA ASP A 157 -24.69 12.32 -27.52
C ASP A 157 -23.85 11.63 -28.61
N PHE A 158 -22.83 10.87 -28.21
CA PHE A 158 -21.96 10.17 -29.17
C PHE A 158 -22.68 9.05 -29.93
N LEU A 159 -23.64 8.40 -29.28
CA LEU A 159 -24.37 7.26 -29.83
C LEU A 159 -25.77 7.60 -30.35
N ASP A 160 -26.21 8.86 -30.23
CA ASP A 160 -27.56 9.31 -30.57
C ASP A 160 -28.67 8.51 -29.85
N LEU A 161 -28.51 8.34 -28.53
CA LEU A 161 -29.45 7.57 -27.72
C LEU A 161 -30.71 8.39 -27.38
N GLU A 162 -31.89 7.82 -27.61
CA GLU A 162 -33.19 8.49 -27.39
C GLU A 162 -33.63 8.57 -25.91
N GLY A 163 -32.79 8.22 -24.93
CA GLY A 163 -33.20 8.09 -23.51
C GLY A 163 -32.18 8.59 -22.47
N ASP A 164 -32.67 8.81 -21.25
CA ASP A 164 -31.84 9.13 -20.07
C ASP A 164 -31.21 7.85 -19.51
N TYR A 165 -29.96 7.55 -19.90
CA TYR A 165 -29.19 6.39 -19.45
C TYR A 165 -28.20 6.74 -18.32
#